data_AF-I8T4P7-F1
#
_entry.id   AF-I8T4P7-F1
#
_cell.length_a   1.000
_cell.length_b   1.000
_cell.length_c   1.000
_cell.angle_alpha   90.00
_cell.angle_beta   90.00
_cell.angle_gamma   90.00
#
_symmetry.space_group_name_H-M   'P 1'
#
loop_
_entity.id
_entity.type
_entity.pdbx_description
1 polymer ?
#
loop_
_entity_poly.entity_id
_entity_poly.type
_entity_poly.pdbx_seq_one_letter_code
_entity_poly.pdbx_strand_id
1 'polypeptide(L)'
;MNSLVIFGVLSTALLAAAIFRRYVYVPSLPASGRCTLVIDRLVHYQLPLTVMARGLRYADRGLPKTARLIPEGESHAAPVRVEIEGHVVGYLHAADAQRYRASLAASRRAVRAYKCRSEIRGGEGDSYSVWLDLPQPVMG
;
A
#
# COMPACT_ATOMS: atom_id res chain seq x y z
N MET A 1 35.22 43.97 -19.76
CA MET A 1 35.02 43.09 -18.58
C MET A 1 33.56 43.19 -18.17
N ASN A 2 32.90 42.04 -17.99
CA ASN A 2 31.57 41.81 -17.34
C ASN A 2 30.64 40.89 -18.15
N SER A 3 31.10 39.67 -18.47
CA SER A 3 30.26 38.58 -19.01
C SER A 3 30.16 37.37 -18.07
N LEU A 4 30.37 37.55 -16.75
CA LEU A 4 30.58 36.43 -15.82
C LEU A 4 29.49 36.25 -14.75
N VAL A 5 28.34 36.92 -14.85
CA VAL A 5 27.31 36.88 -13.78
C VAL A 5 26.05 36.10 -14.19
N ILE A 6 25.85 35.81 -15.48
CA ILE A 6 24.59 35.20 -15.95
C ILE A 6 24.56 33.66 -15.81
N PHE A 7 25.73 32.99 -15.76
CA PHE A 7 25.80 31.52 -15.66
C PHE A 7 25.50 30.96 -14.25
N GLY A 8 25.64 31.76 -13.19
CA GLY A 8 25.43 31.29 -11.81
C GLY A 8 23.96 31.11 -11.41
N VAL A 9 23.07 31.93 -11.96
CA VAL A 9 21.64 31.96 -11.57
C VAL A 9 20.83 30.92 -12.34
N LEU A 10 21.18 30.64 -13.60
CA LEU A 10 20.51 29.59 -14.38
C LEU A 10 20.82 28.18 -13.84
N SER A 11 22.01 27.97 -13.28
CA SER A 11 22.45 26.66 -12.77
C SER A 11 21.73 26.27 -11.47
N THR A 12 21.46 27.23 -10.59
CA THR A 12 20.71 26.99 -9.34
C THR A 12 19.21 26.79 -9.58
N ALA A 13 18.62 27.49 -10.55
CA ALA A 13 17.20 27.29 -10.92
C ALA A 13 16.95 25.91 -11.57
N LEU A 14 17.87 25.42 -12.42
CA LEU A 14 17.78 24.08 -13.01
C LEU A 14 18.01 22.97 -11.98
N LEU A 15 18.87 23.18 -10.99
CA LEU A 15 19.07 22.21 -9.91
C LEU A 15 17.84 22.15 -8.97
N ALA A 16 17.20 23.29 -8.68
CA ALA A 16 15.98 23.34 -7.88
C ALA A 16 14.78 22.67 -8.60
N ALA A 17 14.70 22.78 -9.93
CA ALA A 17 13.68 22.11 -10.74
C ALA A 17 13.92 20.60 -10.89
N ALA A 18 15.17 20.13 -10.81
CA ALA A 18 15.50 18.70 -10.86
C ALA A 18 15.30 17.98 -9.51
N ILE A 19 15.26 18.72 -8.40
CA ILE A 19 15.09 18.16 -7.04
C ILE A 19 13.60 18.06 -6.67
N PHE A 20 12.73 18.85 -7.29
CA PHE A 20 11.29 18.76 -7.06
C PHE A 20 10.62 17.70 -7.95
N ARG A 21 10.02 16.71 -7.27
CA ARG A 21 8.99 15.79 -7.79
C ARG A 21 9.45 14.50 -8.46
N ARG A 22 10.33 13.73 -7.81
CA ARG A 22 9.97 12.31 -7.59
C ARG A 22 8.87 12.28 -6.54
N TYR A 23 7.66 12.71 -6.90
CA TYR A 23 6.49 12.25 -6.17
C TYR A 23 6.52 10.74 -6.36
N VAL A 24 6.94 10.02 -5.32
CA VAL A 24 6.71 8.59 -5.23
C VAL A 24 5.20 8.47 -5.27
N TYR A 25 4.66 8.25 -6.46
CA TYR A 25 3.23 8.09 -6.60
C TYR A 25 2.88 6.83 -5.81
N VAL A 26 2.14 7.06 -4.73
CA VAL A 26 1.75 6.02 -3.81
C VAL A 26 0.37 5.55 -4.24
N PRO A 27 0.18 4.26 -4.55
CA PRO A 27 -1.13 3.77 -4.93
C PRO A 27 -2.11 4.03 -3.79
N SER A 28 -3.25 4.63 -4.12
CA SER A 28 -4.26 5.04 -3.17
C SER A 28 -5.60 4.38 -3.46
N LEU A 29 -6.40 4.18 -2.43
CA LEU A 29 -7.76 3.63 -2.55
C LEU A 29 -8.75 4.48 -1.77
N PRO A 30 -10.01 4.63 -2.23
CA PRO A 30 -11.08 5.17 -1.41
C PRO A 30 -11.19 4.31 -0.13
N ALA A 31 -11.34 4.94 1.04
CA ALA A 31 -11.36 4.26 2.34
C ALA A 31 -10.07 3.50 2.71
N SER A 32 -8.91 3.90 2.19
CA SER A 32 -7.62 3.53 2.77
C SER A 32 -7.09 4.63 3.68
N GLY A 33 -6.28 4.31 4.69
CA GLY A 33 -5.76 5.30 5.64
C GLY A 33 -6.31 5.09 7.05
N ARG A 34 -5.45 5.08 8.08
CA ARG A 34 -5.80 4.70 9.47
C ARG A 34 -6.27 3.24 9.62
N CYS A 35 -5.76 2.35 8.76
CA CYS A 35 -6.14 0.94 8.76
C CYS A 35 -7.67 0.77 8.63
N THR A 36 -8.27 1.25 7.54
CA THR A 36 -9.72 1.20 7.27
C THR A 36 -10.12 0.21 6.19
N LEU A 37 -9.19 -0.20 5.33
CA LEU A 37 -9.45 -1.19 4.29
C LEU A 37 -9.32 -2.59 4.87
N VAL A 38 -10.43 -3.30 5.00
CA VAL A 38 -10.48 -4.67 5.54
C VAL A 38 -10.28 -5.68 4.42
N ILE A 39 -9.38 -6.64 4.64
CA ILE A 39 -9.33 -7.86 3.84
C ILE A 39 -10.36 -8.81 4.41
N ASP A 40 -11.29 -9.27 3.56
CA ASP A 40 -12.38 -10.16 3.95
C ASP A 40 -11.88 -11.30 4.85
N ARG A 41 -12.68 -11.61 5.89
CA ARG A 41 -12.40 -12.66 6.87
C ARG A 41 -12.53 -14.03 6.21
N LEU A 42 -11.56 -14.38 5.38
CA LEU A 42 -11.54 -15.64 4.69
C LEU A 42 -10.96 -16.70 5.64
N VAL A 43 -11.76 -17.73 5.89
CA VAL A 43 -11.43 -18.85 6.80
C VAL A 43 -10.08 -19.49 6.45
N HIS A 44 -9.74 -19.53 5.17
CA HIS A 44 -8.50 -20.14 4.66
C HIS A 44 -7.21 -19.46 5.13
N TYR A 45 -7.25 -18.19 5.58
CA TYR A 45 -6.06 -17.46 6.02
C TYR A 45 -5.96 -17.32 7.54
N GLN A 46 -6.86 -17.96 8.29
CA GLN A 46 -6.87 -17.87 9.75
C GLN A 46 -5.67 -18.53 10.42
N LEU A 47 -5.13 -19.61 9.85
CA LEU A 47 -3.95 -20.28 10.41
C LEU A 47 -2.70 -19.38 10.38
N PRO A 48 -2.29 -18.81 9.22
CA PRO A 48 -1.20 -17.82 9.19
C PRO A 48 -1.42 -16.65 10.15
N LEU A 49 -2.63 -16.10 10.21
CA LEU A 49 -2.96 -14.98 11.09
C LEU A 49 -2.85 -15.36 12.57
N THR A 50 -3.35 -16.54 12.95
CA THR A 50 -3.24 -17.07 14.31
C THR A 50 -1.79 -17.25 14.73
N VAL A 51 -0.94 -17.80 13.86
CA VAL A 51 0.49 -17.97 14.12
C VAL A 51 1.18 -16.62 14.31
N MET A 52 0.94 -15.65 13.42
CA MET A 52 1.50 -14.30 13.55
C MET A 52 1.02 -13.58 14.81
N ALA A 53 -0.25 -13.77 15.16
CA ALA A 53 -0.88 -13.22 16.36
C ALA A 53 -0.46 -13.97 17.65
N ARG A 54 0.21 -15.12 17.53
CA ARG A 54 0.53 -16.04 18.64
C ARG A 54 -0.70 -16.48 19.44
N GLY A 55 -1.85 -16.57 18.77
CA GLY A 55 -3.13 -16.85 19.41
C GLY A 55 -3.66 -15.74 20.34
N LEU A 56 -3.01 -14.59 20.41
CA LEU A 56 -3.40 -13.48 21.28
C LEU A 56 -4.52 -12.64 20.69
N ARG A 57 -5.34 -12.04 21.57
CA ARG A 57 -6.42 -11.14 21.18
C ARG A 57 -5.90 -9.71 20.96
N TYR A 58 -6.31 -9.11 19.84
CA TYR A 58 -5.99 -7.74 19.43
C TYR A 58 -7.28 -6.97 19.06
N ALA A 59 -8.14 -6.72 20.06
CA ALA A 59 -9.39 -5.99 19.88
C ALA A 59 -9.20 -4.47 19.89
N ASP A 60 -8.45 -3.95 20.88
CA ASP A 60 -8.29 -2.50 21.10
C ASP A 60 -7.08 -1.90 20.37
N ARG A 61 -5.98 -2.64 20.34
CA ARG A 61 -4.77 -2.29 19.58
C ARG A 61 -4.47 -3.45 18.65
N GLY A 62 -4.63 -3.24 17.35
CA GLY A 62 -4.23 -4.21 16.34
C GLY A 62 -2.75 -4.53 16.44
N LEU A 63 -2.36 -5.74 16.06
CA LEU A 63 -0.96 -6.13 15.93
C LEU A 63 -0.38 -5.47 14.67
N PRO A 64 0.52 -4.47 14.80
CA PRO A 64 1.07 -3.79 13.64
C PRO A 64 1.96 -4.74 12.84
N LYS A 65 1.76 -4.76 11.52
CA LYS A 65 2.51 -5.55 10.56
C LYS A 65 2.76 -4.74 9.28
N THR A 66 3.69 -5.22 8.46
CA THR A 66 3.88 -4.69 7.09
C THR A 66 3.23 -5.65 6.10
N ALA A 67 2.27 -5.15 5.34
CA ALA A 67 1.62 -5.91 4.27
C ALA A 67 2.25 -5.57 2.91
N ARG A 68 2.28 -6.55 2.02
CA ARG A 68 2.68 -6.43 0.63
C ARG A 68 1.46 -6.66 -0.26
N LEU A 69 1.18 -5.69 -1.13
CA LEU A 69 0.17 -5.80 -2.18
C LEU A 69 0.85 -6.18 -3.48
N ILE A 70 0.52 -7.36 -3.99
CA ILE A 70 1.14 -7.95 -5.17
C ILE A 70 0.06 -8.12 -6.23
N PRO A 71 0.07 -7.31 -7.30
CA PRO A 71 -0.79 -7.55 -8.44
C PRO A 71 -0.39 -8.87 -9.10
N GLU A 72 -1.34 -9.77 -9.29
CA GLU A 72 -1.12 -11.01 -10.04
C GLU A 72 -1.48 -10.78 -11.50
N GLY A 73 -0.68 -11.33 -12.42
CA GLY A 73 -0.90 -11.15 -13.87
C GLY A 73 -0.83 -9.70 -14.36
N GLU A 74 -1.04 -9.52 -15.67
CA GLU A 74 -0.95 -8.20 -16.32
C GLU A 74 -2.32 -7.52 -16.49
N SER A 75 -3.41 -8.29 -16.57
CA SER A 75 -4.76 -7.76 -16.79
C SER A 75 -5.24 -6.82 -15.67
N HIS A 76 -6.00 -5.78 -16.03
CA HIS A 76 -6.62 -4.86 -15.08
C HIS A 76 -7.68 -5.52 -14.18
N ALA A 77 -8.23 -6.66 -14.61
CA ALA A 77 -9.19 -7.45 -13.83
C ALA A 77 -8.52 -8.48 -12.91
N ALA A 78 -7.19 -8.61 -12.96
CA ALA A 78 -6.49 -9.63 -12.21
C ALA A 78 -6.40 -9.27 -10.71
N PRO A 79 -6.43 -10.28 -9.81
CA PRO A 79 -6.50 -10.05 -8.38
C PRO A 79 -5.22 -9.39 -7.83
N VAL A 80 -5.35 -8.82 -6.63
CA VAL A 80 -4.23 -8.26 -5.88
C VAL A 80 -4.10 -9.03 -4.58
N ARG A 81 -3.02 -9.81 -4.48
CA ARG A 81 -2.69 -10.61 -3.32
C ARG A 81 -2.15 -9.75 -2.19
N VAL A 82 -2.55 -10.07 -0.97
CA VAL A 82 -2.06 -9.45 0.26
C VAL A 82 -1.19 -10.45 0.99
N GLU A 83 0.06 -10.09 1.23
CA GLU A 83 0.99 -10.89 2.02
C GLU A 83 1.46 -10.17 3.28
N ILE A 84 1.60 -10.90 4.38
CA ILE A 84 2.30 -10.44 5.58
C ILE A 84 3.36 -11.49 5.91
N GLU A 85 4.60 -11.05 6.12
CA GLU A 85 5.74 -11.93 6.49
C GLU A 85 5.94 -13.11 5.51
N GLY A 86 5.62 -12.92 4.23
CA GLY A 86 5.75 -13.95 3.19
C GLY A 86 4.57 -14.93 3.11
N HIS A 87 3.56 -14.79 3.97
CA HIS A 87 2.35 -15.59 3.93
C HIS A 87 1.20 -14.83 3.30
N VAL A 88 0.44 -15.51 2.46
CA VAL A 88 -0.80 -14.97 1.90
C VAL A 88 -1.85 -14.87 3.00
N VAL A 89 -2.37 -13.66 3.21
CA VAL A 89 -3.40 -13.36 4.22
C VAL A 89 -4.73 -12.98 3.59
N GLY A 90 -4.80 -12.89 2.26
CA GLY A 90 -6.02 -12.68 1.50
C GLY A 90 -5.77 -11.94 0.20
N TYR A 91 -6.85 -11.42 -0.37
CA TYR A 91 -6.86 -10.64 -1.60
C TYR A 91 -7.67 -9.37 -1.39
N LEU A 92 -7.34 -8.30 -2.12
CA LEU A 92 -8.21 -7.14 -2.19
C LEU A 92 -9.55 -7.54 -2.84
N HIS A 93 -10.63 -6.93 -2.37
CA HIS A 93 -11.93 -7.03 -3.04
C HIS A 93 -11.80 -6.56 -4.50
N ALA A 94 -12.57 -7.17 -5.43
CA ALA A 94 -12.38 -6.97 -6.86
C ALA A 94 -12.42 -5.48 -7.29
N ALA A 95 -13.34 -4.70 -6.72
CA ALA A 95 -13.43 -3.26 -7.00
C ALA A 95 -12.19 -2.48 -6.54
N ASP A 96 -11.62 -2.84 -5.37
CA ASP A 96 -10.43 -2.20 -4.82
C ASP A 96 -9.17 -2.67 -5.54
N ALA A 97 -9.10 -3.94 -5.94
CA ALA A 97 -8.06 -4.46 -6.81
C ALA A 97 -8.00 -3.68 -8.14
N GLN A 98 -9.15 -3.49 -8.79
CA GLN A 98 -9.23 -2.74 -10.05
C GLN A 98 -8.74 -1.28 -9.89
N ARG A 99 -9.19 -0.59 -8.84
CA ARG A 99 -8.77 0.79 -8.53
C ARG A 99 -7.27 0.87 -8.23
N TYR A 100 -6.75 -0.06 -7.43
CA TYR A 100 -5.34 -0.13 -7.08
C TYR A 100 -4.47 -0.32 -8.33
N ARG A 101 -4.90 -1.20 -9.24
CA ARG A 101 -4.21 -1.44 -10.51
C ARG A 101 -4.28 -0.25 -11.46
N ALA A 102 -5.42 0.42 -11.56
CA ALA A 102 -5.54 1.66 -12.34
C ALA A 102 -4.57 2.73 -11.82
N SER A 103 -4.49 2.87 -10.49
CA SER A 103 -3.55 3.76 -9.82
C SER A 103 -2.09 3.36 -10.09
N LEU A 104 -1.75 2.08 -10.07
CA LEU A 104 -0.41 1.60 -10.44
C LEU A 104 -0.06 1.89 -11.91
N ALA A 105 -0.99 1.67 -12.84
CA ALA A 105 -0.78 1.97 -14.26
C ALA A 105 -0.49 3.47 -14.49
N ALA A 106 -1.23 4.36 -13.80
CA ALA A 106 -0.99 5.80 -13.85
C ALA A 106 0.39 6.20 -13.31
N SER A 107 0.93 5.44 -12.35
CA SER A 107 2.20 5.73 -11.68
C SER A 107 3.47 5.43 -12.49
N ARG A 108 3.35 4.82 -13.68
CA ARG A 108 4.46 4.25 -14.49
C ARG A 108 5.39 3.29 -13.73
N ARG A 109 4.99 2.79 -12.55
CA ARG A 109 5.72 1.72 -11.87
C ARG A 109 5.28 0.38 -12.43
N ALA A 110 6.21 -0.31 -13.10
CA ALA A 110 6.08 -1.72 -13.40
C ALA A 110 5.70 -2.49 -12.14
N VAL A 111 4.72 -3.40 -12.27
CA VAL A 111 4.11 -4.45 -11.40
C VAL A 111 4.88 -4.83 -10.11
N ARG A 112 5.40 -3.87 -9.37
CA ARG A 112 6.27 -4.10 -8.22
C ARG A 112 5.39 -4.01 -6.99
N ALA A 113 5.38 -5.10 -6.25
CA ALA A 113 4.71 -5.22 -4.97
C ALA A 113 4.82 -3.94 -4.14
N TYR A 114 3.71 -3.41 -3.66
CA TYR A 114 3.69 -2.23 -2.81
C TYR A 114 3.69 -2.65 -1.34
N LYS A 115 4.52 -2.01 -0.52
CA LYS A 115 4.54 -2.23 0.94
C LYS A 115 3.73 -1.15 1.63
N CYS A 116 2.85 -1.55 2.54
CA CYS A 116 2.05 -0.64 3.36
C CYS A 116 2.00 -1.10 4.82
N ARG A 117 1.65 -0.17 5.72
CA ARG A 117 1.34 -0.52 7.10
C ARG A 117 0.02 -1.30 7.13
N SER A 118 -0.07 -2.25 8.05
CA SER A 118 -1.26 -3.05 8.27
C SER A 118 -1.42 -3.38 9.75
N GLU A 119 -2.63 -3.77 10.15
CA GLU A 119 -2.93 -4.23 11.49
C GLU A 119 -3.74 -5.53 11.43
N ILE A 120 -3.29 -6.55 12.18
CA ILE A 120 -4.08 -7.74 12.44
C ILE A 120 -4.95 -7.45 13.66
N ARG A 121 -6.27 -7.59 13.52
CA ARG A 121 -7.25 -7.35 14.59
C ARG A 121 -8.17 -8.55 14.80
N GLY A 122 -8.70 -8.72 16.00
CA GLY A 122 -9.57 -9.85 16.38
C GLY A 122 -8.87 -10.84 17.31
N GLY A 123 -9.33 -12.10 17.33
CA GLY A 123 -8.82 -13.16 18.19
C GLY A 123 -9.87 -13.75 19.13
N GLU A 124 -9.41 -14.62 20.05
CA GLU A 124 -10.16 -15.65 20.80
C GLU A 124 -11.69 -15.48 20.86
N GLY A 125 -12.38 -16.35 20.10
CA GLY A 125 -13.83 -16.33 19.85
C GLY A 125 -14.20 -15.78 18.46
N ASP A 126 -13.39 -14.88 17.91
CA ASP A 126 -13.57 -14.25 16.59
C ASP A 126 -12.44 -14.61 15.61
N SER A 127 -12.75 -14.60 14.31
CA SER A 127 -11.73 -14.67 13.25
C SER A 127 -10.85 -13.42 13.22
N TYR A 128 -9.56 -13.59 12.93
CA TYR A 128 -8.66 -12.48 12.65
C TYR A 128 -9.01 -11.79 11.32
N SER A 129 -8.80 -10.48 11.30
CA SER A 129 -8.98 -9.61 10.14
C SER A 129 -7.70 -8.80 9.90
N VAL A 130 -7.43 -8.48 8.64
CA VAL A 130 -6.30 -7.62 8.26
C VAL A 130 -6.83 -6.28 7.79
N TRP A 131 -6.31 -5.21 8.38
CA TRP A 131 -6.66 -3.84 8.04
C TRP A 131 -5.45 -3.16 7.40
N LEU A 132 -5.63 -2.57 6.23
CA LEU A 132 -4.56 -1.96 5.45
C LEU A 132 -4.59 -0.43 5.52
N ASP A 133 -3.39 0.14 5.59
CA ASP A 133 -3.14 1.57 5.64
C ASP A 133 -2.50 2.04 4.32
N LEU A 134 -3.31 2.10 3.26
CA LEU A 134 -2.90 2.72 2.00
C LEU A 134 -3.23 4.22 2.05
N PRO A 135 -2.42 5.10 1.45
CA PRO A 135 -2.73 6.52 1.45
C PRO A 135 -4.05 6.80 0.73
N GLN A 136 -4.77 7.81 1.21
CA GLN A 136 -5.98 8.27 0.55
C GLN A 136 -5.66 8.91 -0.79
N PRO A 137 -6.54 8.78 -1.80
CA PRO A 137 -6.46 9.61 -2.97
C PRO A 137 -6.66 11.05 -2.51
N VAL A 138 -5.65 11.90 -2.75
CA VAL A 138 -5.78 13.33 -2.48
C VAL A 138 -6.77 13.86 -3.50
N MET A 139 -8.01 14.12 -3.08
CA MET A 139 -8.98 14.83 -3.91
C MET A 139 -8.49 16.27 -4.04
N GLY A 140 -7.96 16.61 -5.21
CA GLY A 140 -7.64 17.98 -5.61
C GLY A 140 -8.83 18.65 -6.25
#